data_AF-A0A2I0DCR3-F1
#
_entry.id   AF-A0A2I0DCR3-F1
#
_cell.length_a   1.000
_cell.length_b   1.000
_cell.length_c   1.000
_cell.angle_alpha   90.00
_cell.angle_beta   90.00
_cell.angle_gamma   90.00
#
_symmetry.space_group_name_H-M   'P 1'
#
loop_
_entity.id
_entity.type
_entity.pdbx_description
1 polymer ?
#
loop_
_entity_poly.entity_id
_entity_poly.type
_entity_poly.pdbx_seq_one_letter_code
_entity_poly.pdbx_strand_id
1 'polypeptide(L)'
;MRYLIILFLATSLISCSTQKQGTKQVFKDSKVNTDTIRIANDSLEYEIVIVEPGFNVWLASQRPRGYFGLNYLDQRNDFYIIIYNMRVNDPMGFDPNLYPFRINYEMDVDYGYEVNYLLYHYFLFFEDKYNQRLR
;
A
#
# COMPACT_ATOMS: atom_id res chain seq x y z
N MET A 1 -8.06 54.98 -8.47
CA MET A 1 -8.13 53.83 -7.55
C MET A 1 -9.12 52.74 -8.01
N ARG A 2 -9.13 52.36 -9.29
CA ARG A 2 -10.04 51.30 -9.80
C ARG A 2 -9.34 50.26 -10.70
N TYR A 3 -8.11 50.56 -11.13
CA TYR A 3 -7.29 49.68 -11.98
C TYR A 3 -6.17 48.96 -11.22
N LEU A 4 -5.95 49.27 -9.94
CA LEU A 4 -4.91 48.62 -9.12
C LEU A 4 -5.32 47.25 -8.57
N ILE A 5 -6.59 46.87 -8.65
CA ILE A 5 -7.09 45.55 -8.19
C ILE A 5 -7.04 44.51 -9.33
N ILE A 6 -6.96 44.95 -10.60
CA ILE A 6 -6.98 44.04 -11.75
C ILE A 6 -5.58 43.45 -12.05
N LEU A 7 -4.51 44.06 -11.53
CA LEU A 7 -3.14 43.57 -11.77
C LEU A 7 -2.72 42.42 -10.83
N PHE A 8 -3.47 42.14 -9.75
CA PHE A 8 -3.11 41.12 -8.77
C PHE A 8 -3.73 39.73 -9.05
N LEU A 9 -4.57 39.61 -10.10
CA LEU A 9 -5.29 38.37 -10.42
C LEU A 9 -4.72 37.62 -11.65
N ALA A 10 -3.57 38.07 -12.17
CA ALA A 10 -2.97 37.54 -13.40
C ALA A 10 -1.65 36.78 -13.20
N THR A 11 -1.29 36.41 -11.98
CA THR A 11 -0.15 35.50 -11.70
C THR A 11 -0.66 34.12 -11.29
N SER A 12 -1.51 33.56 -12.15
CA SER A 12 -1.85 32.15 -12.13
C SER A 12 -0.69 31.33 -12.72
N LEU A 13 -0.23 30.36 -11.93
CA LEU A 13 0.21 29.03 -12.37
C LEU A 13 1.59 28.91 -13.04
N ILE A 14 2.67 29.18 -12.30
CA ILE A 14 3.95 28.50 -12.59
C ILE A 14 4.67 28.16 -11.28
N SER A 15 4.72 26.86 -10.96
CA SER A 15 5.64 26.12 -10.05
C SER A 15 4.85 25.20 -9.12
N CYS A 16 5.13 23.92 -8.94
CA CYS A 16 6.25 23.09 -9.37
C CYS A 16 5.76 21.63 -9.27
N SER A 17 5.63 20.89 -10.37
CA SER A 17 5.50 19.44 -10.30
C SER A 17 6.90 18.85 -10.22
N THR A 18 7.39 18.66 -9.01
CA THR A 18 8.63 17.90 -8.78
C THR A 18 8.37 16.45 -9.17
N GLN A 19 8.78 16.08 -10.39
CA GLN A 19 8.88 14.68 -10.79
C GLN A 19 10.07 14.08 -10.04
N LYS A 20 9.82 13.49 -8.86
CA LYS A 20 10.81 12.66 -8.18
C LYS A 20 11.10 11.47 -9.11
N GLN A 21 12.27 11.47 -9.74
CA GLN A 21 12.82 10.29 -10.37
C GLN A 21 12.95 9.21 -9.29
N GLY A 22 12.03 8.24 -9.33
CA GLY A 22 12.15 7.04 -8.53
C GLY A 22 13.41 6.30 -8.96
N THR A 23 14.41 6.28 -8.09
CA THR A 23 15.53 5.34 -8.15
C THR A 23 14.93 3.95 -8.38
N LYS A 24 15.31 3.28 -9.47
CA LYS A 24 14.94 1.88 -9.71
C LYS A 24 15.66 1.03 -8.66
N GLN A 25 15.04 0.91 -7.49
CA GLN A 25 15.42 -0.07 -6.47
C GLN A 25 15.12 -1.46 -7.06
N VAL A 26 16.15 -2.28 -7.21
CA VAL A 26 16.04 -3.64 -7.75
C VAL A 26 15.58 -4.54 -6.62
N PHE A 27 14.27 -4.73 -6.49
CA PHE A 27 13.71 -5.75 -5.58
C PHE A 27 14.05 -7.13 -6.13
N LYS A 28 14.79 -7.93 -5.35
CA LYS A 28 15.02 -9.34 -5.67
C LYS A 28 13.85 -10.17 -5.15
N ASP A 29 12.92 -10.48 -6.04
CA ASP A 29 11.92 -11.53 -5.81
C ASP A 29 12.63 -12.85 -5.51
N SER A 30 12.73 -13.18 -4.23
CA SER A 30 13.44 -14.37 -3.78
C SER A 30 12.50 -15.56 -3.81
N LYS A 31 12.61 -16.34 -4.90
CA LYS A 31 12.19 -17.74 -5.05
C LYS A 31 10.68 -18.00 -5.05
N VAL A 32 10.17 -18.28 -6.26
CA VAL A 32 8.85 -18.88 -6.53
C VAL A 32 8.82 -20.31 -5.95
N ASN A 33 8.49 -20.43 -4.67
CA ASN A 33 7.89 -21.64 -4.11
C ASN A 33 6.42 -21.30 -3.82
N THR A 34 5.68 -21.35 -4.91
CA THR A 34 4.23 -21.32 -5.14
C THR A 34 3.34 -20.24 -4.50
N ASP A 35 3.38 -19.89 -3.21
CA ASP A 35 2.33 -19.00 -2.65
C ASP A 35 2.78 -18.00 -1.55
N THR A 36 4.08 -17.93 -1.27
CA THR A 36 4.61 -16.96 -0.29
C THR A 36 5.39 -15.85 -0.98
N ILE A 37 4.97 -14.61 -0.78
CA ILE A 37 5.76 -13.43 -1.15
C ILE A 37 6.47 -12.93 0.11
N ARG A 38 7.80 -12.89 0.04
CA ARG A 38 8.66 -12.33 1.07
C ARG A 38 9.46 -11.19 0.47
N ILE A 39 9.17 -9.96 0.88
CA ILE A 39 9.96 -8.79 0.47
C ILE A 39 10.48 -8.08 1.71
N ALA A 40 11.80 -8.08 1.81
CA ALA A 40 12.55 -7.18 2.67
C ALA A 40 13.07 -6.03 1.81
N ASN A 41 12.98 -4.80 2.30
CA ASN A 41 13.67 -3.68 1.70
C ASN A 41 15.09 -3.64 2.29
N ASP A 42 16.12 -3.76 1.46
CA ASP A 42 17.52 -3.88 1.91
C ASP A 42 18.02 -2.68 2.75
N SER A 43 17.32 -1.53 2.71
CA SER A 43 17.62 -0.36 3.55
C SER A 43 16.74 -0.22 4.79
N LEU A 44 15.77 -1.10 5.00
CA LEU A 44 14.80 -1.01 6.09
C LEU A 44 14.89 -2.25 6.99
N GLU A 45 14.60 -2.05 8.27
CA GLU A 45 14.58 -3.13 9.28
C GLU A 45 13.28 -3.96 9.24
N TYR A 46 12.43 -3.73 8.23
CA TYR A 46 11.07 -4.26 8.17
C TYR A 46 10.85 -5.14 6.94
N GLU A 47 10.13 -6.23 7.16
CA GLU A 47 9.81 -7.26 6.17
C GLU A 47 8.30 -7.50 6.14
N ILE A 48 7.74 -7.65 4.95
CA ILE A 48 6.38 -8.17 4.77
C ILE A 48 6.45 -9.59 4.23
N VAL A 49 5.72 -10.50 4.89
CA VAL A 49 5.53 -11.89 4.48
C VAL A 49 4.05 -12.12 4.23
N ILE A 50 3.70 -12.33 2.98
CA ILE A 50 2.33 -12.67 2.57
C ILE A 50 2.33 -14.16 2.21
N VAL A 51 1.58 -14.96 2.96
CA VAL A 51 1.38 -16.39 2.71
C VAL A 51 -0.07 -16.59 2.32
N GLU A 52 -0.36 -16.55 1.03
CA GLU A 52 -1.75 -16.53 0.57
C GLU A 52 -1.90 -17.18 -0.81
N PRO A 53 -2.51 -18.38 -0.89
CA PRO A 53 -2.65 -19.11 -2.13
C PRO A 53 -3.37 -18.33 -3.23
N GLY A 54 -2.73 -18.25 -4.39
CA GLY A 54 -3.24 -17.54 -5.56
C GLY A 54 -2.99 -16.03 -5.58
N PHE A 55 -2.42 -15.45 -4.51
CA PHE A 55 -2.13 -14.01 -4.48
C PHE A 55 -1.18 -13.59 -5.60
N ASN A 56 -0.10 -14.35 -5.84
CA ASN A 56 0.86 -14.07 -6.92
C ASN A 56 0.21 -14.00 -8.31
N VAL A 57 -0.65 -14.97 -8.63
CA VAL A 57 -1.34 -15.06 -9.91
C VAL A 57 -2.33 -13.91 -10.05
N TRP A 58 -3.09 -13.62 -9.00
CA TRP A 58 -4.01 -12.50 -8.99
C TRP A 58 -3.27 -11.16 -9.12
N LEU A 59 -2.15 -10.97 -8.42
CA LEU A 59 -1.33 -9.77 -8.43
C LEU A 59 -0.76 -9.48 -9.82
N ALA A 60 -0.39 -10.52 -10.58
CA ALA A 60 0.08 -10.37 -11.96
C ALA A 60 -0.97 -9.77 -12.90
N SER A 61 -2.25 -9.86 -12.56
CA SER A 61 -3.35 -9.23 -13.32
C SER A 61 -3.67 -7.79 -12.87
N GLN A 62 -3.03 -7.30 -11.80
CA GLN A 62 -3.31 -5.98 -11.24
C GLN A 62 -2.53 -4.87 -11.94
N ARG A 63 -2.87 -3.62 -11.59
CA ARG A 63 -2.18 -2.43 -12.08
C ARG A 63 -0.71 -2.49 -11.70
N PRO A 64 0.24 -2.33 -12.65
CA PRO A 64 1.66 -2.54 -12.37
C PRO A 64 2.24 -1.51 -11.39
N ARG A 65 3.45 -1.80 -10.90
CA ARG A 65 4.25 -0.89 -10.10
C ARG A 65 4.39 0.47 -10.78
N GLY A 66 4.33 1.54 -9.99
CA GLY A 66 4.35 2.93 -10.45
C GLY A 66 2.98 3.50 -10.81
N TYR A 67 1.92 2.69 -10.90
CA TYR A 67 0.57 3.19 -11.18
C TYR A 67 0.00 4.00 -10.00
N PHE A 68 0.12 3.46 -8.78
CA PHE A 68 -0.26 4.16 -7.55
C PHE A 68 0.94 4.91 -6.99
N GLY A 69 0.73 6.13 -6.48
CA GLY A 69 1.74 6.88 -5.75
C GLY A 69 1.89 6.37 -4.31
N LEU A 70 3.09 6.52 -3.74
CA LEU A 70 3.40 6.06 -2.37
C LEU A 70 2.40 6.60 -1.34
N ASN A 71 2.17 7.91 -1.32
CA ASN A 71 1.24 8.55 -0.38
C ASN A 71 -0.21 8.05 -0.50
N TYR A 72 -0.64 7.59 -1.68
CA TYR A 72 -1.94 6.94 -1.83
C TYR A 72 -1.94 5.57 -1.17
N LEU A 73 -0.90 4.76 -1.45
CA LEU A 73 -0.76 3.42 -0.89
C LEU A 73 -0.69 3.46 0.64
N ASP A 74 0.13 4.35 1.20
CA ASP A 74 0.29 4.52 2.65
C ASP A 74 -1.05 4.80 3.33
N GLN A 75 -1.77 5.83 2.85
CA GLN A 75 -3.08 6.20 3.41
C GLN A 75 -4.09 5.06 3.32
N ARG A 76 -4.13 4.33 2.20
CA ARG A 76 -5.04 3.19 2.04
C ARG A 76 -4.68 2.06 2.98
N ASN A 77 -3.40 1.77 3.12
CA ASN A 77 -2.89 0.72 4.00
C ASN A 77 -3.21 1.03 5.47
N ASP A 78 -3.06 2.27 5.91
CA ASP A 78 -3.43 2.67 7.28
C ASP A 78 -4.87 2.28 7.62
N PHE A 79 -5.82 2.62 6.76
CA PHE A 79 -7.23 2.27 6.97
C PHE A 79 -7.46 0.76 6.98
N TYR A 80 -6.90 0.04 6.00
CA TYR A 80 -7.07 -1.41 5.91
C TYR A 80 -6.48 -2.13 7.12
N ILE A 81 -5.29 -1.73 7.56
CA ILE A 81 -4.60 -2.30 8.72
C ILE A 81 -5.40 -2.09 9.99
N ILE A 82 -5.93 -0.88 10.21
CA ILE A 82 -6.76 -0.60 11.39
C ILE A 82 -7.94 -1.57 11.46
N ILE A 83 -8.69 -1.72 10.37
CA ILE A 83 -9.88 -2.58 10.35
C ILE A 83 -9.50 -4.05 10.44
N TYR A 84 -8.48 -4.48 9.69
CA TYR A 84 -7.99 -5.84 9.73
C TYR A 84 -7.53 -6.22 11.16
N ASN A 85 -6.69 -5.39 11.78
CA ASN A 85 -6.20 -5.62 13.13
C ASN A 85 -7.31 -5.55 14.18
N MET A 86 -8.33 -4.73 13.98
CA MET A 86 -9.53 -4.72 14.84
C MET A 86 -10.20 -6.10 14.81
N ARG A 87 -10.38 -6.69 13.62
CA ARG A 87 -10.98 -8.03 13.45
C ARG A 87 -10.14 -9.16 14.01
N VAL A 88 -8.81 -9.06 13.92
CA VAL A 88 -7.89 -10.00 14.59
C VAL A 88 -8.16 -10.08 16.10
N ASN A 89 -8.55 -8.98 16.75
CA ASN A 89 -8.83 -8.99 18.20
C ASN A 89 -10.28 -9.37 18.55
N ASP A 90 -11.13 -9.63 17.55
CA ASP A 90 -12.53 -10.02 17.75
C ASP A 90 -12.79 -11.41 17.13
N PRO A 91 -12.22 -12.48 17.72
CA PRO A 91 -12.43 -13.85 17.23
C PRO A 91 -13.86 -14.36 17.47
N MET A 92 -14.70 -13.63 18.21
CA MET A 92 -16.12 -13.96 18.38
C MET A 92 -16.96 -13.41 17.23
N GLY A 93 -16.61 -12.24 16.69
CA GLY A 93 -17.28 -11.61 15.57
C GLY A 93 -16.74 -12.01 14.19
N PHE A 94 -15.49 -12.44 14.10
CA PHE A 94 -14.81 -12.75 12.83
C PHE A 94 -14.12 -14.11 12.88
N ASP A 95 -14.12 -14.83 11.74
CA ASP A 95 -13.46 -16.13 11.61
C ASP A 95 -11.94 -15.98 11.84
N PRO A 96 -11.38 -16.59 12.91
CA PRO A 96 -9.95 -16.48 13.20
C PRO A 96 -9.05 -17.06 12.10
N ASN A 97 -9.58 -17.96 11.25
CA ASN A 97 -8.82 -18.50 10.13
C ASN A 97 -8.57 -17.46 9.03
N LEU A 98 -9.44 -16.44 8.92
CA LEU A 98 -9.25 -15.32 7.99
C LEU A 98 -8.37 -14.21 8.58
N TYR A 99 -8.23 -14.17 9.91
CA TYR A 99 -7.50 -13.12 10.63
C TYR A 99 -6.45 -13.71 11.58
N PRO A 100 -5.48 -14.50 11.08
CA PRO A 100 -4.60 -15.31 11.93
C PRO A 100 -3.56 -14.49 12.70
N PHE A 101 -3.10 -13.37 12.13
CA PHE A 101 -2.02 -12.56 12.71
C PHE A 101 -2.32 -11.08 12.59
N ARG A 102 -1.96 -10.31 13.63
CA ARG A 102 -1.95 -8.85 13.59
C ARG A 102 -0.81 -8.37 12.69
N ILE A 103 -1.06 -7.33 11.91
CA ILE A 103 -0.06 -6.64 11.11
C ILE A 103 0.54 -5.52 11.98
N ASN A 104 1.83 -5.62 12.30
CA ASN A 104 2.53 -4.57 13.02
C ASN A 104 3.02 -3.52 12.01
N TYR A 105 2.30 -2.40 11.93
CA TYR A 105 2.57 -1.30 11.01
C TYR A 105 2.44 0.03 11.77
N GLU A 106 3.45 0.86 11.67
CA GLU A 106 3.57 2.15 12.33
C GLU A 106 3.42 3.27 11.29
N MET A 107 2.46 4.18 11.51
CA MET A 107 2.10 5.20 10.51
C MET A 107 3.26 6.13 10.11
N ASP A 108 4.22 6.36 11.01
CA ASP A 108 5.34 7.28 10.81
C ASP A 108 6.61 6.59 10.26
N VAL A 109 6.52 5.30 9.92
CA VAL A 109 7.64 4.52 9.37
C VAL A 109 7.55 4.45 7.84
N ASP A 110 8.63 4.83 7.17
CA ASP A 110 8.74 4.67 5.70
C ASP A 110 9.11 3.23 5.35
N TYR A 111 8.10 2.41 5.08
CA TYR A 111 8.26 1.04 4.62
C TYR A 111 8.70 0.94 3.14
N GLY A 112 8.73 2.05 2.42
CA GLY A 112 9.03 2.11 1.01
C GLY A 112 7.89 1.63 0.12
N TYR A 113 8.09 1.87 -1.18
CA TYR A 113 7.06 1.66 -2.20
C TYR A 113 6.59 0.20 -2.33
N GLU A 114 7.54 -0.73 -2.35
CA GLU A 114 7.22 -2.12 -2.68
C GLU A 114 6.40 -2.81 -1.59
N VAL A 115 6.76 -2.57 -0.32
CA VAL A 115 6.00 -3.05 0.83
C VAL A 115 4.58 -2.49 0.78
N ASN A 116 4.44 -1.17 0.61
CA ASN A 116 3.15 -0.51 0.56
C ASN A 116 2.28 -0.98 -0.61
N TYR A 117 2.86 -1.18 -1.79
CA TYR A 117 2.11 -1.71 -2.92
C TYR A 117 1.62 -3.12 -2.65
N LEU A 118 2.49 -4.01 -2.16
CA LEU A 118 2.14 -5.41 -1.92
C LEU A 118 1.05 -5.53 -0.86
N LEU A 119 1.19 -4.78 0.24
CA LEU A 119 0.23 -4.76 1.32
C LEU A 119 -1.15 -4.27 0.85
N TYR A 120 -1.18 -3.19 0.06
CA TYR A 120 -2.41 -2.66 -0.52
C TYR A 120 -3.12 -3.70 -1.39
N HIS A 121 -2.37 -4.35 -2.28
CA HIS A 121 -2.92 -5.37 -3.16
C HIS A 121 -3.33 -6.64 -2.43
N TYR A 122 -2.63 -7.01 -1.35
CA TYR A 122 -3.06 -8.09 -0.48
C TYR A 122 -4.44 -7.82 0.12
N PHE A 123 -4.71 -6.60 0.60
CA PHE A 123 -6.03 -6.27 1.13
C PHE A 123 -7.13 -6.34 0.07
N LEU A 124 -6.87 -5.84 -1.14
CA LEU A 124 -7.82 -5.96 -2.25
C LEU A 124 -8.11 -7.42 -2.61
N PHE A 125 -7.06 -8.25 -2.68
CA PHE A 125 -7.20 -9.68 -2.91
C PHE A 125 -8.00 -10.35 -1.80
N PHE A 126 -7.72 -9.99 -0.55
CA PHE A 126 -8.38 -10.54 0.62
C PHE A 126 -9.88 -10.20 0.64
N GLU A 127 -10.23 -8.94 0.33
CA GLU A 127 -11.62 -8.51 0.19
C GLU A 127 -12.35 -9.31 -0.90
N ASP A 128 -11.73 -9.48 -2.08
CA ASP A 128 -12.30 -10.21 -3.22
C ASP A 128 -12.45 -11.71 -2.93
N LYS A 129 -11.38 -12.37 -2.47
CA LYS A 129 -11.35 -13.81 -2.22
C LYS A 129 -12.29 -14.24 -1.10
N TYR A 130 -12.34 -13.48 -0.01
CA TYR A 130 -13.08 -13.85 1.21
C TYR A 130 -14.36 -13.05 1.39
N ASN A 131 -14.75 -12.23 0.39
CA ASN A 131 -15.92 -11.36 0.43
C ASN A 131 -15.98 -10.48 1.69
N GLN A 132 -14.81 -9.97 2.11
CA GLN A 132 -14.68 -9.09 3.27
C GLN A 132 -14.74 -7.63 2.84
N ARG A 133 -15.09 -6.76 3.79
CA ARG A 133 -15.09 -5.30 3.60
C ARG A 133 -14.22 -4.66 4.66
N LEU A 134 -13.05 -4.19 4.27
CA LEU A 134 -12.07 -3.51 5.11
C LEU A 134 -12.09 -1.99 4.88
N ARG A 135 -13.18 -1.46 4.31
CA ARG A 135 -13.39 -0.05 3.98
C ARG A 135 -14.78 0.43 4.40
#